data_AF-A0A034W1D7-F1
#
_entry.id   AF-A0A034W1D7-F1
#
_cell.length_a   1.000
_cell.length_b   1.000
_cell.length_c   1.000
_cell.angle_alpha   90.00
_cell.angle_beta   90.00
_cell.angle_gamma   90.00
#
_symmetry.space_group_name_H-M   'P 1'
#
loop_
_entity.id
_entity.type
_entity.pdbx_description
1 polymer ?
#
loop_
_entity_poly.entity_id
_entity_poly.type
_entity_poly.pdbx_seq_one_letter_code
_entity_poly.pdbx_strand_id
1 'polypeptide(L)'
;METSEHELSDIIEIISPELDDISTSSKPYLRVVEQPSRKPMRFRYNSEGRTAGNIPGENSFQETKTFPTVEVVGYEGKARILVSCVTKDKPFRQHPHQLVGQDCKHGYCIRYVGPDTPLRVELSNIGIRCVKKKEISESLEMRKSRKIDPFKTGFDHISDPNSIELNSLRLCFQGFIKVGNGWKALSPVVSEPLYDRKAKSELLISRLCSCAATIDGGDEIILLCSQVNKDDVRIRFKAIDNNREVWHAYADFEPSNVHKQTAIAFRTPRYPQADLPKTAKTYIELERPSLDKRSDALEFVFHDPDRYKRERKRRKISGESLINQMNKDMGLNLNYQSICKLHFIYYTNYFNRYFEKYLQMPFLKHTTRPITMYLKQTSI
;
A
#
# COMPACT_ATOMS: atom_id res chain seq x y z
N MET A 1 -47.56 66.80 26.44
CA MET A 1 -46.11 67.02 26.47
C MET A 1 -45.45 65.65 26.29
N GLU A 2 -45.74 64.90 25.23
CA GLU A 2 -45.45 65.23 23.81
C GLU A 2 -43.99 65.64 23.65
N THR A 3 -43.15 64.73 23.17
CA THR A 3 -42.76 64.67 21.74
C THR A 3 -41.64 63.63 21.59
N SER A 4 -41.93 62.46 21.02
CA SER A 4 -40.98 61.67 20.21
C SER A 4 -41.62 60.41 19.62
N GLU A 5 -42.74 60.53 18.90
CA GLU A 5 -43.40 59.39 18.21
C GLU A 5 -43.68 59.68 16.73
N HIS A 6 -42.87 60.52 16.07
CA HIS A 6 -43.05 60.86 14.65
C HIS A 6 -41.96 60.36 13.69
N GLU A 7 -41.15 59.38 14.10
CA GLU A 7 -40.10 58.77 13.26
C GLU A 7 -40.24 57.23 13.17
N LEU A 8 -41.48 56.71 13.14
CA LEU A 8 -41.74 55.25 13.09
C LEU A 8 -42.87 54.82 12.14
N SER A 9 -43.50 55.72 11.38
CA SER A 9 -44.58 55.36 10.44
C SER A 9 -44.12 55.06 9.01
N ASP A 10 -42.89 55.40 8.63
CA ASP A 10 -42.49 55.42 7.20
C ASP A 10 -41.55 54.25 6.81
N ILE A 11 -41.36 53.26 7.68
CA ILE A 11 -40.52 52.07 7.41
C ILE A 11 -41.27 50.73 7.62
N ILE A 12 -42.60 50.76 7.83
CA ILE A 12 -43.44 49.56 7.88
C ILE A 12 -44.42 49.55 6.70
N GLU A 13 -43.87 49.69 5.50
CA GLU A 13 -44.35 48.98 4.32
C GLU A 13 -43.17 48.16 3.81
N ILE A 14 -43.44 46.91 3.38
CA ILE A 14 -42.45 45.87 2.99
C ILE A 14 -42.06 44.89 4.11
N ILE A 15 -43.01 44.37 4.92
CA ILE A 15 -42.91 42.99 5.43
C ILE A 15 -44.31 42.35 5.46
N SER A 16 -44.74 41.87 4.30
CA SER A 16 -45.62 40.71 4.21
C SER A 16 -45.00 39.80 3.16
N PRO A 17 -44.22 38.77 3.52
CA PRO A 17 -44.01 37.69 2.58
C PRO A 17 -45.35 36.96 2.54
N GLU A 18 -46.08 37.15 1.46
CA GLU A 18 -46.96 36.12 0.94
C GLU A 18 -46.21 34.80 1.02
N LEU A 19 -46.84 33.81 1.65
CA LEU A 19 -46.38 32.44 1.70
C LEU A 19 -46.46 31.87 0.27
N ASP A 20 -45.52 32.30 -0.57
CA ASP A 20 -45.21 31.63 -1.81
C ASP A 20 -44.58 30.28 -1.44
N ASP A 21 -45.26 29.24 -1.88
CA ASP A 21 -44.88 27.84 -1.81
C ASP A 21 -43.49 27.66 -2.44
N ILE A 22 -42.41 27.79 -1.65
CA ILE A 22 -41.04 27.49 -2.07
C ILE A 22 -40.91 25.96 -2.14
N SER A 23 -41.53 25.37 -3.16
CA SER A 23 -41.03 24.15 -3.77
C SER A 23 -39.77 24.52 -4.57
N THR A 24 -38.66 24.81 -3.88
CA THR A 24 -37.34 24.80 -4.49
C THR A 24 -37.04 23.37 -4.92
N SER A 25 -37.51 22.98 -6.10
CA SER A 25 -37.08 21.78 -6.79
C SER A 25 -35.61 21.96 -7.18
N SER A 26 -34.72 21.70 -6.23
CA SER A 26 -33.28 21.66 -6.47
C SER A 26 -33.00 20.67 -7.59
N LYS A 27 -32.17 21.06 -8.57
CA LYS A 27 -31.77 20.19 -9.68
C LYS A 27 -31.23 18.86 -9.14
N PRO A 28 -31.63 17.71 -9.70
CA PRO A 28 -31.15 16.40 -9.26
C PRO A 28 -29.62 16.31 -9.26
N TYR A 29 -29.04 15.67 -8.26
CA TYR A 29 -27.59 15.49 -8.14
C TYR A 29 -27.21 14.18 -7.46
N LEU A 30 -25.94 13.80 -7.55
CA LEU A 30 -25.39 12.65 -6.83
C LEU A 30 -24.78 13.07 -5.50
N ARG A 31 -25.03 12.27 -4.46
CA ARG A 31 -24.41 12.42 -3.14
C ARG A 31 -23.78 11.10 -2.71
N VAL A 32 -22.50 11.12 -2.36
CA VAL A 32 -21.87 9.97 -1.70
C VAL A 32 -22.36 9.96 -0.25
N VAL A 33 -23.17 8.94 0.09
CA VAL A 33 -23.76 8.77 1.43
C VAL A 33 -22.79 8.08 2.36
N GLU A 34 -22.04 7.10 1.85
CA GLU A 34 -20.97 6.43 2.58
C GLU A 34 -19.71 6.36 1.72
N GLN A 35 -18.63 6.90 2.25
CA GLN A 35 -17.32 6.87 1.61
C GLN A 35 -16.68 5.48 1.77
N PRO A 36 -15.74 5.09 0.90
CA PRO A 36 -14.88 3.95 1.17
C PRO A 36 -14.00 4.18 2.40
N SER A 37 -13.61 3.09 3.05
CA SER A 37 -12.71 3.14 4.20
C SER A 37 -11.39 3.82 3.86
N ARG A 38 -10.93 4.71 4.77
CA ARG A 38 -9.60 5.32 4.70
C ARG A 38 -8.48 4.31 4.93
N LYS A 39 -8.79 3.16 5.52
CA LYS A 39 -7.81 2.09 5.77
C LYS A 39 -7.39 1.44 4.45
N PRO A 40 -6.08 1.21 4.22
CA PRO A 40 -5.63 0.57 3.00
C PRO A 40 -6.22 -0.83 2.82
N MET A 41 -6.70 -1.11 1.61
CA MET A 41 -7.28 -2.40 1.24
C MET A 41 -6.43 -3.08 0.17
N ARG A 42 -6.39 -4.41 0.16
CA ARG A 42 -5.56 -5.13 -0.81
C ARG A 42 -6.26 -5.19 -2.16
N PHE A 43 -5.67 -4.57 -3.17
CA PHE A 43 -6.07 -4.81 -4.55
C PHE A 43 -5.50 -6.15 -5.03
N ARG A 44 -6.15 -6.81 -6.00
CA ARG A 44 -5.80 -8.19 -6.39
C ARG A 44 -5.48 -8.32 -7.86
N TYR A 45 -4.42 -9.04 -8.22
CA TYR A 45 -4.19 -9.41 -9.61
C TYR A 45 -5.10 -10.56 -10.04
N ASN A 46 -5.44 -10.61 -11.33
CA ASN A 46 -6.19 -11.75 -11.89
C ASN A 46 -5.45 -13.08 -11.68
N SER A 47 -4.12 -13.07 -11.72
CA SER A 47 -3.28 -14.26 -11.54
C SER A 47 -3.23 -14.82 -10.11
N GLU A 48 -3.81 -14.14 -9.11
CA GLU A 48 -3.82 -14.64 -7.72
C GLU A 48 -4.85 -15.75 -7.48
N GLY A 49 -5.76 -16.03 -8.43
CA GLY A 49 -6.74 -17.11 -8.32
C GLY A 49 -7.76 -16.94 -7.19
N ARG A 50 -7.87 -15.73 -6.60
CA ARG A 50 -8.83 -15.38 -5.54
C ARG A 50 -9.76 -14.28 -6.03
N THR A 51 -10.98 -14.26 -5.49
CA THR A 51 -11.89 -13.13 -5.70
C THR A 51 -11.27 -11.84 -5.14
N ALA A 52 -11.49 -10.72 -5.83
CA ALA A 52 -11.15 -9.43 -5.25
C ALA A 52 -12.06 -9.21 -4.03
N GLY A 53 -11.46 -8.91 -2.87
CA GLY A 53 -12.23 -8.67 -1.65
C GLY A 53 -13.09 -7.41 -1.76
N ASN A 54 -14.08 -7.29 -0.90
CA ASN A 54 -15.02 -6.17 -0.91
C ASN A 54 -14.33 -4.85 -0.53
N ILE A 55 -14.78 -3.74 -1.13
CA ILE A 55 -14.43 -2.37 -0.71
C ILE A 55 -15.28 -2.02 0.52
N PRO A 56 -14.68 -1.92 1.72
CA PRO A 56 -15.45 -1.58 2.93
C PRO A 56 -15.82 -0.09 2.94
N GLY A 57 -16.96 0.23 3.55
CA GLY A 57 -17.36 1.59 3.89
C GLY A 57 -16.52 2.19 5.02
N GLU A 58 -16.54 3.51 5.15
CA GLU A 58 -15.84 4.25 6.20
C GLU A 58 -16.32 3.86 7.60
N ASN A 59 -17.61 3.57 7.75
CA ASN A 59 -18.23 3.19 9.02
C ASN A 59 -18.35 1.67 9.18
N SER A 60 -17.60 0.88 8.40
CA SER A 60 -17.66 -0.58 8.48
C SER A 60 -16.90 -1.10 9.70
N PHE A 61 -17.59 -1.89 10.54
CA PHE A 61 -17.02 -2.58 11.71
C PHE A 61 -17.10 -4.12 11.53
N GLN A 62 -16.63 -4.88 12.53
CA GLN A 62 -16.57 -6.35 12.43
C GLN A 62 -17.97 -6.97 12.40
N GLU A 63 -18.88 -6.49 13.24
CA GLU A 63 -20.27 -6.96 13.33
C GLU A 63 -21.14 -6.36 12.22
N THR A 64 -20.91 -5.09 11.87
CA THR A 64 -21.70 -4.32 10.91
C THR A 64 -20.86 -3.92 9.70
N LYS A 65 -20.94 -4.73 8.64
CA LYS A 65 -20.27 -4.42 7.38
C LYS A 65 -21.10 -3.43 6.59
N THR A 66 -20.48 -2.31 6.25
CA THR A 66 -21.06 -1.28 5.38
C THR A 66 -20.18 -1.13 4.13
N PHE A 67 -20.70 -0.48 3.10
CA PHE A 67 -20.04 -0.39 1.79
C PHE A 67 -20.21 1.01 1.20
N PRO A 68 -19.34 1.43 0.27
CA PRO A 68 -19.48 2.71 -0.41
C PRO A 68 -20.87 2.83 -1.03
N THR A 69 -21.56 3.92 -0.72
CA THR A 69 -22.94 4.13 -1.12
C THR A 69 -23.13 5.51 -1.73
N VAL A 70 -23.82 5.58 -2.86
CA VAL A 70 -24.15 6.83 -3.55
C VAL A 70 -25.66 6.92 -3.77
N GLU A 71 -26.21 8.12 -3.66
CA GLU A 71 -27.64 8.40 -3.76
C GLU A 71 -27.92 9.46 -4.82
N VAL A 72 -29.02 9.30 -5.55
CA VAL A 72 -29.60 10.34 -6.41
C VAL A 72 -30.57 11.15 -5.56
N VAL A 73 -30.28 12.43 -5.37
CA VAL A 73 -31.09 13.34 -4.55
C VAL A 73 -31.92 14.23 -5.45
N GLY A 74 -33.16 14.53 -5.04
CA GLY A 74 -34.06 15.46 -5.75
C GLY A 74 -34.71 14.89 -7.02
N TYR A 75 -34.84 13.56 -7.11
CA TYR A 75 -35.47 12.85 -8.23
C TYR A 75 -36.21 11.63 -7.69
N GLU A 76 -37.30 11.21 -8.33
CA GLU A 76 -38.11 10.05 -7.90
C GLU A 76 -38.30 8.99 -8.99
N GLY A 77 -37.83 9.26 -10.21
CA GLY A 77 -38.00 8.37 -11.35
C GLY A 77 -36.90 7.32 -11.50
N LYS A 78 -36.87 6.65 -12.65
CA LYS A 78 -35.82 5.66 -12.98
C LYS A 78 -34.48 6.33 -13.20
N ALA A 79 -33.44 5.89 -12.50
CA ALA A 79 -32.07 6.32 -12.69
C ALA A 79 -31.11 5.14 -12.88
N ARG A 80 -29.93 5.42 -13.43
CA ARG A 80 -28.82 4.47 -13.44
C ARG A 80 -27.54 5.16 -13.00
N ILE A 81 -26.70 4.42 -12.31
CA ILE A 81 -25.41 4.88 -11.81
C ILE A 81 -24.32 3.98 -12.39
N LEU A 82 -23.39 4.58 -13.14
CA LEU A 82 -22.19 3.94 -13.64
C LEU A 82 -21.04 4.25 -12.68
N VAL A 83 -20.36 3.21 -12.21
CA VAL A 83 -19.20 3.32 -11.33
C VAL A 83 -17.95 2.84 -12.06
N SER A 84 -16.91 3.67 -12.08
CA SER A 84 -15.61 3.37 -12.68
C SER A 84 -14.47 3.83 -11.77
N CYS A 85 -13.24 3.37 -12.03
CA CYS A 85 -12.05 3.85 -11.32
C CYS A 85 -11.42 5.04 -12.07
N VAL A 86 -11.07 6.10 -11.34
CA VAL A 86 -10.32 7.26 -11.85
C VAL A 86 -9.04 7.50 -11.04
N THR A 87 -8.10 8.26 -11.61
CA THR A 87 -6.87 8.66 -10.92
C THR A 87 -7.20 9.40 -9.63
N LYS A 88 -6.31 9.30 -8.64
CA LYS A 88 -6.49 9.94 -7.33
C LYS A 88 -6.61 11.47 -7.45
N ASP A 89 -5.78 12.07 -8.28
CA ASP A 89 -5.64 13.51 -8.41
C ASP A 89 -6.32 14.04 -9.69
N LYS A 90 -6.66 15.33 -9.68
CA LYS A 90 -7.22 16.02 -10.84
C LYS A 90 -6.23 15.93 -12.01
N PRO A 91 -6.71 15.72 -13.25
CA PRO A 91 -8.09 15.92 -13.70
C PRO A 91 -9.00 14.67 -13.59
N PHE A 92 -8.67 13.66 -12.78
CA PHE A 92 -9.46 12.42 -12.61
C PHE A 92 -9.62 11.62 -13.90
N ARG A 93 -8.48 11.28 -14.51
CA ARG A 93 -8.42 10.46 -15.73
C ARG A 93 -8.86 9.03 -15.44
N GLN A 94 -9.31 8.30 -16.45
CA GLN A 94 -9.65 6.87 -16.28
C GLN A 94 -8.45 6.07 -15.77
N HIS A 95 -8.69 5.29 -14.71
CA HIS A 95 -7.65 4.46 -14.10
C HIS A 95 -7.67 3.03 -14.69
N PRO A 96 -6.50 2.40 -14.94
CA PRO A 96 -6.44 1.11 -15.62
C PRO A 96 -6.95 -0.08 -14.77
N HIS A 97 -6.87 -0.02 -13.44
CA HIS A 97 -7.47 -1.03 -12.55
C HIS A 97 -8.98 -1.13 -12.68
N GLN A 98 -9.50 -2.34 -12.51
CA GLN A 98 -10.86 -2.72 -12.86
C GLN A 98 -11.71 -2.94 -11.61
N LEU A 99 -12.94 -2.46 -11.61
CA LEU A 99 -13.96 -2.94 -10.68
C LEU A 99 -14.43 -4.34 -11.09
N VAL A 100 -14.48 -5.24 -10.13
CA VAL A 100 -14.87 -6.64 -10.33
C VAL A 100 -15.77 -7.09 -9.20
N GLY A 101 -16.64 -8.07 -9.48
CA GLY A 101 -17.62 -8.54 -8.51
C GLY A 101 -19.00 -8.58 -9.13
N GLN A 102 -20.01 -8.49 -8.28
CA GLN A 102 -21.41 -8.53 -8.70
C GLN A 102 -21.72 -7.40 -9.68
N ASP A 103 -22.34 -7.73 -10.82
CA ASP A 103 -22.81 -6.76 -11.82
C ASP A 103 -21.73 -5.77 -12.31
N CYS A 104 -20.46 -6.19 -12.30
CA CYS A 104 -19.36 -5.46 -12.90
C CYS A 104 -18.90 -6.18 -14.17
N LYS A 105 -18.78 -5.43 -15.26
CA LYS A 105 -18.36 -5.94 -16.57
C LYS A 105 -17.32 -4.99 -17.14
N HIS A 106 -16.25 -5.54 -17.67
CA HIS A 106 -15.18 -4.76 -18.29
C HIS A 106 -14.64 -3.64 -17.36
N GLY A 107 -14.49 -3.90 -16.07
CA GLY A 107 -13.85 -2.98 -15.13
C GLY A 107 -14.68 -1.79 -14.63
N TYR A 108 -15.96 -1.73 -14.98
CA TYR A 108 -16.94 -0.79 -14.43
C TYR A 108 -18.22 -1.53 -14.03
N CYS A 109 -19.09 -0.86 -13.28
CA CYS A 109 -20.36 -1.43 -12.84
C CYS A 109 -21.49 -0.47 -13.19
N ILE A 110 -22.65 -0.98 -13.60
CA ILE A 110 -23.85 -0.17 -13.79
C ILE A 110 -24.92 -0.71 -12.85
N ARG A 111 -25.60 0.18 -12.14
CA ARG A 111 -26.70 -0.13 -11.23
C ARG A 111 -27.92 0.69 -11.62
N TYR A 112 -29.08 0.07 -11.55
CA TYR A 112 -30.35 0.72 -11.83
C TYR A 112 -31.07 0.94 -10.50
N VAL A 113 -31.65 2.13 -10.35
CA VAL A 113 -32.50 2.51 -9.21
C VAL A 113 -33.76 3.16 -9.77
N GLY A 114 -34.82 3.25 -8.97
CA GLY A 114 -36.08 3.81 -9.43
C GLY A 114 -37.14 3.79 -8.35
N PRO A 115 -38.40 4.08 -8.69
CA PRO A 115 -39.48 4.32 -7.71
C PRO A 115 -39.68 3.17 -6.72
N ASP A 116 -39.54 1.93 -7.18
CA ASP A 116 -39.79 0.72 -6.37
C ASP A 116 -38.58 0.31 -5.51
N THR A 117 -37.48 1.06 -5.57
CA THR A 117 -36.21 0.75 -4.89
C THR A 117 -35.64 2.01 -4.27
N PRO A 118 -34.81 1.90 -3.22
CA PRO A 118 -34.07 3.07 -2.76
C PRO A 118 -33.28 3.71 -3.92
N LEU A 119 -33.35 5.03 -4.08
CA LEU A 119 -32.56 5.79 -5.06
C LEU A 119 -31.08 5.90 -4.71
N ARG A 120 -30.56 4.85 -4.07
CA ARG A 120 -29.17 4.70 -3.67
C ARG A 120 -28.63 3.35 -4.11
N VAL A 121 -27.34 3.36 -4.40
CA VAL A 121 -26.58 2.20 -4.83
C VAL A 121 -25.50 1.96 -3.79
N GLU A 122 -25.57 0.78 -3.18
CA GLU A 122 -24.51 0.23 -2.35
C GLU A 122 -23.57 -0.63 -3.22
N LEU A 123 -22.26 -0.46 -3.05
CA LEU A 123 -21.24 -1.25 -3.75
C LEU A 123 -20.79 -2.47 -2.93
N SER A 124 -21.74 -3.27 -2.45
CA SER A 124 -21.46 -4.56 -1.85
C SER A 124 -20.96 -5.58 -2.88
N ASN A 125 -20.12 -6.51 -2.43
CA ASN A 125 -19.52 -7.55 -3.28
C ASN A 125 -18.70 -7.03 -4.47
N ILE A 126 -18.16 -5.81 -4.36
CA ILE A 126 -17.27 -5.20 -5.35
C ILE A 126 -15.85 -5.10 -4.80
N GLY A 127 -14.88 -5.51 -5.60
CA GLY A 127 -13.46 -5.38 -5.33
C GLY A 127 -12.70 -4.72 -6.48
N ILE A 128 -11.41 -4.45 -6.23
CA ILE A 128 -10.51 -3.85 -7.21
C ILE A 128 -9.52 -4.92 -7.73
N ARG A 129 -9.54 -5.12 -9.04
CA ARG A 129 -8.56 -5.94 -9.75
C ARG A 129 -7.46 -5.05 -10.33
N CYS A 130 -6.23 -5.28 -9.87
CA CYS A 130 -5.03 -4.68 -10.45
C CYS A 130 -4.75 -5.26 -11.83
N VAL A 131 -4.38 -4.37 -12.76
CA VAL A 131 -3.80 -4.77 -14.04
C VAL A 131 -2.28 -4.65 -13.98
N LYS A 132 -1.58 -5.49 -14.75
CA LYS A 132 -0.12 -5.39 -14.87
C LYS A 132 0.25 -4.24 -15.79
N LYS A 133 1.49 -3.73 -15.70
CA LYS A 133 1.97 -2.64 -16.58
C LYS A 133 1.71 -2.91 -18.07
N LYS A 134 1.97 -4.14 -18.53
CA LYS A 134 1.73 -4.59 -19.91
C LYS A 134 0.24 -4.59 -20.34
N GLU A 135 -0.68 -4.62 -19.40
CA GLU A 135 -2.14 -4.67 -19.64
C GLU A 135 -2.81 -3.29 -19.49
N ILE A 136 -2.04 -2.25 -19.12
CA ILE A 136 -2.58 -0.89 -18.91
C ILE A 136 -3.25 -0.37 -20.18
N SER A 137 -2.57 -0.44 -21.32
CA SER A 137 -3.07 0.11 -22.58
C SER A 137 -4.33 -0.60 -23.05
N GLU A 138 -4.37 -1.93 -23.00
CA GLU A 138 -5.57 -2.73 -23.33
C GLU A 138 -6.76 -2.36 -22.43
N SER A 139 -6.52 -2.26 -21.12
CA SER A 139 -7.54 -1.94 -20.14
C SER A 139 -8.14 -0.54 -20.40
N LEU A 140 -7.31 0.46 -20.70
CA LEU A 140 -7.77 1.81 -20.97
C LEU A 140 -8.45 1.96 -22.34
N GLU A 141 -7.95 1.29 -23.38
CA GLU A 141 -8.58 1.31 -24.72
C GLU A 141 -9.99 0.69 -24.68
N MET A 142 -10.20 -0.33 -23.84
CA MET A 142 -11.54 -0.87 -23.58
C MET A 142 -12.48 0.20 -22.97
N ARG A 143 -12.01 1.04 -22.04
CA ARG A 143 -12.84 2.14 -21.47
C ARG A 143 -13.14 3.21 -22.51
N LYS A 144 -12.16 3.51 -23.36
CA LYS A 144 -12.29 4.45 -24.49
C LYS A 144 -13.32 3.98 -25.51
N SER A 145 -13.30 2.70 -25.92
CA SER A 145 -14.28 2.14 -26.85
C SER A 145 -15.72 2.15 -26.29
N ARG A 146 -15.86 2.05 -24.95
CA ARG A 146 -17.16 2.20 -24.25
C ARG A 146 -17.55 3.65 -23.98
N LYS A 147 -16.72 4.62 -24.37
CA LYS A 147 -16.92 6.07 -24.16
C LYS A 147 -17.12 6.43 -22.68
N ILE A 148 -16.40 5.75 -21.78
CA ILE A 148 -16.43 6.02 -20.34
C ILE A 148 -15.34 7.04 -20.00
N ASP A 149 -15.71 8.31 -19.99
CA ASP A 149 -14.83 9.42 -19.58
C ASP A 149 -15.65 10.46 -18.81
N PRO A 150 -15.83 10.27 -17.49
CA PRO A 150 -16.69 11.10 -16.65
C PRO A 150 -16.36 12.58 -16.71
N PHE A 151 -15.07 12.90 -16.80
CA PHE A 151 -14.55 14.27 -16.73
C PHE A 151 -14.06 14.80 -18.09
N LYS A 152 -14.30 14.05 -19.19
CA LYS A 152 -13.89 14.42 -20.56
C LYS A 152 -12.40 14.77 -20.65
N THR A 153 -11.57 14.00 -19.96
CA THR A 153 -10.13 14.22 -19.87
C THR A 153 -9.35 13.63 -21.03
N GLY A 154 -9.97 12.77 -21.83
CA GLY A 154 -9.30 12.03 -22.89
C GLY A 154 -8.53 10.81 -22.37
N PHE A 155 -7.69 10.26 -23.25
CA PHE A 155 -6.95 9.01 -23.07
C PHE A 155 -5.51 9.09 -23.58
N ASP A 156 -4.95 10.30 -23.61
CA ASP A 156 -3.54 10.58 -23.94
C ASP A 156 -2.56 9.81 -23.05
N HIS A 157 -2.89 9.63 -21.76
CA HIS A 157 -2.08 8.89 -20.79
C HIS A 157 -1.95 7.38 -21.07
N ILE A 158 -2.69 6.84 -22.04
CA ILE A 158 -2.47 5.47 -22.52
C ILE A 158 -1.04 5.28 -23.06
N SER A 159 -0.48 6.33 -23.67
CA SER A 159 0.85 6.32 -24.28
C SER A 159 2.00 6.35 -23.27
N ASP A 160 1.75 6.82 -22.05
CA ASP A 160 2.72 6.84 -20.96
C ASP A 160 2.19 6.09 -19.72
N PRO A 161 2.23 4.75 -19.72
CA PRO A 161 1.80 3.95 -18.58
C PRO A 161 2.59 4.19 -17.28
N ASN A 162 3.79 4.78 -17.36
CA ASN A 162 4.61 5.05 -16.17
C ASN A 162 4.16 6.30 -15.42
N SER A 163 3.42 7.21 -16.08
CA SER A 163 2.82 8.39 -15.43
C SER A 163 1.63 8.06 -14.53
N ILE A 164 1.11 6.82 -14.57
CA ILE A 164 -0.11 6.44 -13.88
C ILE A 164 0.23 5.83 -12.51
N GLU A 165 -0.21 6.50 -11.43
CA GLU A 165 -0.13 5.97 -10.07
C GLU A 165 -1.07 4.76 -9.90
N LEU A 166 -0.51 3.56 -9.73
CA LEU A 166 -1.26 2.29 -9.64
C LEU A 166 -1.65 1.90 -8.20
N ASN A 167 -1.07 2.57 -7.20
CA ASN A 167 -1.26 2.23 -5.80
C ASN A 167 -2.40 3.01 -5.14
N SER A 168 -3.01 3.94 -5.87
CA SER A 168 -4.16 4.70 -5.39
C SER A 168 -5.12 5.08 -6.53
N LEU A 169 -6.41 5.11 -6.22
CA LEU A 169 -7.45 5.51 -7.17
C LEU A 169 -8.67 6.06 -6.41
N ARG A 170 -9.62 6.64 -7.14
CA ARG A 170 -10.95 6.99 -6.61
C ARG A 170 -12.03 6.22 -7.35
N LEU A 171 -13.15 5.95 -6.69
CA LEU A 171 -14.37 5.56 -7.36
C LEU A 171 -15.02 6.80 -7.95
N CYS A 172 -15.42 6.75 -9.21
CA CYS A 172 -16.19 7.80 -9.86
C CYS A 172 -17.61 7.30 -10.15
N PHE A 173 -18.59 8.07 -9.74
CA PHE A 173 -20.01 7.81 -9.91
C PHE A 173 -20.58 8.75 -10.97
N GLN A 174 -21.11 8.19 -12.05
CA GLN A 174 -21.83 8.92 -13.10
C GLN A 174 -23.31 8.57 -13.04
N GLY A 175 -24.15 9.56 -12.82
CA GLY A 175 -25.59 9.39 -12.66
C GLY A 175 -26.32 9.74 -13.94
N PHE A 176 -27.35 8.98 -14.28
CA PHE A 176 -28.22 9.28 -15.40
C PHE A 176 -29.67 9.09 -14.97
N ILE A 177 -30.49 10.13 -15.09
CA ILE A 177 -31.91 10.11 -14.77
C ILE A 177 -32.75 9.99 -16.04
N LYS A 178 -33.87 9.29 -15.99
CA LYS A 178 -34.79 9.16 -17.13
C LYS A 178 -35.61 10.45 -17.29
N VAL A 179 -35.56 11.05 -18.48
CA VAL A 179 -36.36 12.24 -18.83
C VAL A 179 -37.03 11.98 -20.17
N GLY A 180 -38.35 11.80 -20.17
CA GLY A 180 -39.09 11.32 -21.34
C GLY A 180 -38.53 9.99 -21.85
N ASN A 181 -38.23 9.90 -23.15
CA ASN A 181 -37.59 8.72 -23.74
C ASN A 181 -36.06 8.69 -23.58
N GLY A 182 -35.43 9.77 -23.12
CA GLY A 182 -33.98 9.92 -23.02
C GLY A 182 -33.40 9.71 -21.62
N TRP A 183 -32.08 9.71 -21.53
CA TRP A 183 -31.32 9.74 -20.28
C TRP A 183 -30.57 11.07 -20.18
N LYS A 184 -30.72 11.77 -19.05
CA LYS A 184 -29.99 13.01 -18.75
C LYS A 184 -28.87 12.71 -17.75
N ALA A 185 -27.65 13.08 -18.09
CA ALA A 185 -26.48 12.91 -17.21
C ALA A 185 -26.50 13.94 -16.06
N LEU A 186 -26.11 13.49 -14.87
CA LEU A 186 -25.81 14.32 -13.71
C LEU A 186 -24.31 14.61 -13.65
N SER A 187 -23.92 15.64 -12.91
CA SER A 187 -22.51 15.90 -12.62
C SER A 187 -21.88 14.71 -11.90
N PRO A 188 -20.74 14.18 -12.39
CA PRO A 188 -20.08 13.05 -11.75
C PRO A 188 -19.51 13.46 -10.38
N VAL A 189 -19.51 12.52 -9.44
CA VAL A 189 -18.89 12.69 -8.12
C VAL A 189 -17.82 11.61 -7.92
N VAL A 190 -16.77 11.94 -7.17
CA VAL A 190 -15.70 10.99 -6.82
C VAL A 190 -15.70 10.70 -5.33
N SER A 191 -15.35 9.48 -4.96
CA SER A 191 -15.15 9.08 -3.57
C SER A 191 -13.87 9.66 -2.99
N GLU A 192 -13.69 9.49 -1.68
CA GLU A 192 -12.36 9.52 -1.05
C GLU A 192 -11.40 8.49 -1.67
N PRO A 193 -10.07 8.72 -1.63
CA PRO A 193 -9.11 7.89 -2.33
C PRO A 193 -8.89 6.56 -1.62
N LEU A 194 -8.89 5.50 -2.43
CA LEU A 194 -8.54 4.13 -2.04
C LEU A 194 -7.04 3.91 -2.25
N TYR A 195 -6.41 3.20 -1.32
CA TYR A 195 -4.99 2.88 -1.38
C TYR A 195 -4.76 1.37 -1.30
N ASP A 196 -3.88 0.85 -2.14
CA ASP A 196 -3.46 -0.54 -2.05
C ASP A 196 -2.68 -0.78 -0.75
N ARG A 197 -3.16 -1.71 0.08
CA ARG A 197 -2.46 -2.15 1.29
C ARG A 197 -1.08 -2.69 0.97
N LYS A 198 -0.90 -3.37 -0.17
CA LYS A 198 0.42 -3.90 -0.54
C LYS A 198 1.43 -2.78 -0.78
N ALA A 199 0.96 -1.65 -1.32
CA ALA A 199 1.78 -0.46 -1.48
C ALA A 199 1.91 0.35 -0.19
N LYS A 200 0.91 0.36 0.70
CA LYS A 200 0.98 1.09 1.96
C LYS A 200 1.61 0.33 3.13
N SER A 201 1.96 -0.96 2.99
CA SER A 201 2.60 -1.72 4.06
C SER A 201 3.85 -1.00 4.56
N GLU A 202 3.96 -0.87 5.88
CA GLU A 202 5.11 -0.26 6.54
C GLU A 202 6.38 -1.07 6.25
N LEU A 203 7.47 -0.35 6.01
CA LEU A 203 8.79 -0.94 5.93
C LEU A 203 9.32 -1.10 7.34
N LEU A 204 9.76 -2.30 7.70
CA LEU A 204 10.36 -2.60 8.99
C LEU A 204 11.62 -3.43 8.78
N ILE A 205 12.72 -2.99 9.40
CA ILE A 205 13.89 -3.84 9.60
C ILE A 205 13.70 -4.59 10.91
N SER A 206 13.53 -5.92 10.83
CA SER A 206 13.34 -6.78 12.00
C SER A 206 14.66 -7.15 12.66
N ARG A 207 15.71 -7.44 11.86
CA ARG A 207 17.02 -7.85 12.38
C ARG A 207 18.13 -7.72 11.33
N LEU A 208 19.37 -7.51 11.78
CA LEU A 208 20.58 -7.58 10.97
C LEU A 208 21.49 -8.70 11.48
N CYS A 209 22.22 -9.38 10.59
CA CYS A 209 23.23 -10.36 11.02
C CYS A 209 24.49 -9.71 11.62
N SER A 210 24.77 -8.45 11.26
CA SER A 210 25.77 -7.58 11.89
C SER A 210 25.31 -6.12 11.77
N CYS A 211 25.54 -5.35 12.82
CA CYS A 211 25.32 -3.89 12.86
C CYS A 211 26.64 -3.11 12.69
N ALA A 212 27.68 -3.75 12.15
CA ALA A 212 28.95 -3.10 11.88
C ALA A 212 29.64 -3.67 10.63
N ALA A 213 30.43 -2.81 9.96
CA ALA A 213 31.20 -3.11 8.77
C ALA A 213 32.50 -2.29 8.73
N THR A 214 33.39 -2.60 7.78
CA THR A 214 34.56 -1.75 7.48
C THR A 214 34.16 -0.49 6.72
N ILE A 215 34.83 0.63 7.00
CA ILE A 215 34.66 1.90 6.25
C ILE A 215 34.92 1.74 4.74
N ASP A 216 35.66 0.72 4.32
CA ASP A 216 35.93 0.43 2.92
C ASP A 216 34.70 -0.10 2.17
N GLY A 217 33.65 -0.52 2.89
CA GLY A 217 32.47 -1.18 2.33
C GLY A 217 32.74 -2.62 1.90
N GLY A 218 31.77 -3.21 1.20
CA GLY A 218 31.88 -4.57 0.65
C GLY A 218 31.58 -5.70 1.63
N ASP A 219 31.39 -5.43 2.93
CA ASP A 219 30.92 -6.44 3.87
C ASP A 219 29.54 -6.97 3.46
N GLU A 220 29.42 -8.30 3.40
CA GLU A 220 28.16 -8.98 3.13
C GLU A 220 27.30 -9.07 4.39
N ILE A 221 26.13 -8.46 4.33
CA ILE A 221 25.16 -8.39 5.42
C ILE A 221 23.83 -9.00 4.96
N ILE A 222 23.15 -9.67 5.89
CA ILE A 222 21.79 -10.17 5.71
C ILE A 222 20.87 -9.37 6.64
N LEU A 223 19.80 -8.84 6.06
CA LEU A 223 18.76 -8.05 6.73
C LEU A 223 17.43 -8.80 6.65
N LEU A 224 16.77 -8.99 7.79
CA LEU A 224 15.40 -9.51 7.89
C LEU A 224 14.42 -8.34 8.00
N CYS A 225 13.33 -8.39 7.24
CA CYS A 225 12.38 -7.28 7.13
C CYS A 225 10.92 -7.71 6.93
N SER A 226 10.03 -6.73 7.04
CA SER A 226 8.65 -6.81 6.52
C SER A 226 8.64 -7.18 5.04
N GLN A 227 7.50 -7.65 4.51
CA GLN A 227 7.41 -7.98 3.08
C GLN A 227 7.76 -6.80 2.16
N VAL A 228 8.78 -6.97 1.34
CA VAL A 228 9.24 -5.99 0.35
C VAL A 228 9.02 -6.46 -1.09
N ASN A 229 8.88 -5.51 -2.01
CA ASN A 229 8.94 -5.81 -3.44
C ASN A 229 10.40 -5.74 -3.88
N LYS A 230 10.92 -6.81 -4.49
CA LYS A 230 12.33 -6.89 -4.91
C LYS A 230 12.73 -5.83 -5.94
N ASP A 231 11.76 -5.33 -6.72
CA ASP A 231 11.97 -4.32 -7.76
C ASP A 231 11.72 -2.89 -7.24
N ASP A 232 11.35 -2.73 -5.95
CA ASP A 232 10.95 -1.46 -5.34
C ASP A 232 11.35 -1.44 -3.84
N VAL A 233 12.63 -1.71 -3.60
CA VAL A 233 13.26 -1.62 -2.27
C VAL A 233 14.72 -1.21 -2.43
N ARG A 234 15.20 -0.35 -1.54
CA ARG A 234 16.61 0.00 -1.37
C ARG A 234 16.98 -0.04 0.11
N ILE A 235 18.26 -0.22 0.38
CA ILE A 235 18.81 -0.13 1.75
C ILE A 235 19.68 1.11 1.79
N ARG A 236 19.30 2.08 2.60
CA ARG A 236 19.95 3.39 2.72
C ARG A 236 20.75 3.44 4.01
N PHE A 237 22.00 3.82 3.89
CA PHE A 237 22.87 4.20 5.00
C PHE A 237 22.92 5.71 5.08
N LYS A 238 22.90 6.26 6.30
CA LYS A 238 23.02 7.71 6.52
C LYS A 238 23.83 8.03 7.77
N ALA A 239 24.56 9.14 7.74
CA ALA A 239 25.21 9.72 8.91
C ALA A 239 24.53 11.04 9.26
N ILE A 240 24.36 11.26 10.57
CA ILE A 240 23.74 12.48 11.10
C ILE A 240 24.77 13.16 11.97
N ASP A 241 24.99 14.45 11.74
CA ASP A 241 25.75 15.34 12.61
C ASP A 241 24.92 16.59 12.89
N ASN A 242 24.88 17.04 14.15
CA ASN A 242 24.06 18.18 14.59
C ASN A 242 22.61 18.16 14.06
N ASN A 243 21.96 16.99 14.12
CA ASN A 243 20.61 16.71 13.59
C ASN A 243 20.43 16.97 12.08
N ARG A 244 21.52 17.04 11.31
CA ARG A 244 21.50 17.15 9.86
C ARG A 244 22.14 15.92 9.22
N GLU A 245 21.56 15.46 8.13
CA GLU A 245 22.15 14.40 7.32
C GLU A 245 23.39 14.94 6.60
N VAL A 246 24.56 14.39 6.93
CA VAL A 246 25.86 14.81 6.34
C VAL A 246 26.37 13.84 5.29
N TRP A 247 25.83 12.62 5.27
CA TRP A 247 26.16 11.62 4.28
C TRP A 247 25.02 10.62 4.14
N HIS A 248 24.80 10.13 2.92
CA HIS A 248 24.04 8.93 2.68
C HIS A 248 24.60 8.12 1.51
N ALA A 249 24.35 6.82 1.51
CA ALA A 249 24.67 5.93 0.40
C ALA A 249 23.71 4.74 0.38
N TYR A 250 23.61 4.06 -0.76
CA TYR A 250 22.81 2.85 -0.89
C TYR A 250 23.69 1.60 -0.87
N ALA A 251 23.18 0.54 -0.25
CA ALA A 251 23.79 -0.78 -0.34
C ALA A 251 23.74 -1.33 -1.77
N ASP A 252 24.71 -2.19 -2.09
CA ASP A 252 24.76 -2.90 -3.35
C ASP A 252 24.11 -4.29 -3.23
N PHE A 253 23.10 -4.56 -4.05
CA PHE A 253 22.44 -5.86 -4.21
C PHE A 253 21.56 -5.89 -5.46
N GLU A 254 21.30 -7.09 -5.96
CA GLU A 254 20.39 -7.35 -7.07
C GLU A 254 19.01 -7.86 -6.59
N PRO A 255 17.94 -7.78 -7.41
CA PRO A 255 16.64 -8.36 -7.08
C PRO A 255 16.68 -9.86 -6.75
N SER A 256 17.70 -10.58 -7.23
CA SER A 256 17.97 -12.00 -6.94
C SER A 256 18.40 -12.24 -5.49
N ASN A 257 18.98 -11.23 -4.82
CA ASN A 257 19.40 -11.29 -3.42
C ASN A 257 18.26 -11.06 -2.42
N VAL A 258 17.06 -10.71 -2.90
CA VAL A 258 15.85 -10.59 -2.08
C VAL A 258 15.21 -11.96 -1.89
N HIS A 259 15.46 -12.59 -0.74
CA HIS A 259 14.95 -13.91 -0.43
C HIS A 259 13.50 -13.85 0.07
N LYS A 260 12.59 -14.43 -0.72
CA LYS A 260 11.16 -14.61 -0.38
C LYS A 260 10.48 -13.33 0.13
N GLN A 261 10.93 -12.17 -0.33
CA GLN A 261 10.41 -10.86 0.05
C GLN A 261 10.59 -10.48 1.53
N THR A 262 11.30 -11.25 2.34
CA THR A 262 11.40 -11.02 3.80
C THR A 262 12.85 -10.97 4.30
N ALA A 263 13.82 -11.23 3.42
CA ALA A 263 15.23 -11.02 3.72
C ALA A 263 15.99 -10.49 2.50
N ILE A 264 17.04 -9.71 2.74
CA ILE A 264 17.90 -9.14 1.70
C ILE A 264 19.35 -9.41 2.09
N ALA A 265 20.10 -10.04 1.19
CA ALA A 265 21.56 -10.07 1.28
C ALA A 265 22.13 -8.92 0.45
N PHE A 266 23.07 -8.15 1.01
CA PHE A 266 23.64 -6.98 0.36
C PHE A 266 25.08 -6.73 0.77
N ARG A 267 25.77 -5.89 -0.01
CA ARG A 267 27.10 -5.38 0.31
C ARG A 267 27.02 -3.95 0.80
N THR A 268 27.70 -3.68 1.90
CA THR A 268 27.73 -2.33 2.51
C THR A 268 28.38 -1.32 1.56
N PRO A 269 27.89 -0.07 1.51
CA PRO A 269 28.56 0.98 0.77
C PRO A 269 29.86 1.39 1.45
N ARG A 270 30.76 2.01 0.69
CA ARG A 270 31.97 2.65 1.24
C ARG A 270 31.57 3.92 1.99
N TYR A 271 32.10 4.09 3.20
CA TYR A 271 31.97 5.33 3.96
C TYR A 271 33.09 6.32 3.57
N PRO A 272 32.80 7.60 3.30
CA PRO A 272 33.81 8.58 2.90
C PRO A 272 34.90 8.73 3.97
N GLN A 273 36.15 8.67 3.53
CA GLN A 273 37.31 8.92 4.38
C GLN A 273 37.60 10.42 4.41
N ALA A 274 36.90 11.16 5.27
CA ALA A 274 37.33 12.50 5.70
C ALA A 274 37.82 12.38 7.15
N ASP A 275 39.12 12.55 7.35
CA ASP A 275 39.84 12.48 8.64
C ASP A 275 39.52 11.27 9.53
N LEU A 276 39.78 10.05 9.03
CA LEU A 276 39.78 8.73 9.71
C LEU A 276 39.26 8.74 11.18
N PRO A 277 37.95 8.94 11.41
CA PRO A 277 37.40 8.61 12.70
C PRO A 277 37.58 7.09 12.87
N LYS A 278 38.18 6.65 13.98
CA LYS A 278 38.38 5.21 14.29
C LYS A 278 37.06 4.42 14.18
N THR A 279 35.94 5.11 14.31
CA THR A 279 34.57 4.62 14.15
C THR A 279 33.67 5.73 13.63
N ALA A 280 32.82 5.44 12.66
CA ALA A 280 31.74 6.32 12.22
C ALA A 280 30.38 5.72 12.62
N LYS A 281 29.62 6.46 13.44
CA LYS A 281 28.24 6.09 13.78
C LYS A 281 27.33 6.52 12.64
N THR A 282 26.60 5.56 12.11
CA THR A 282 25.65 5.74 11.00
C THR A 282 24.34 5.05 11.34
N TYR A 283 23.39 5.14 10.42
CA TYR A 283 22.09 4.50 10.53
C TYR A 283 21.76 3.80 9.22
N ILE A 284 21.03 2.69 9.32
CA ILE A 284 20.53 1.91 8.20
C ILE A 284 19.00 1.90 8.22
N GLU A 285 18.38 2.13 7.06
CA GLU A 285 16.94 2.15 6.88
C GLU A 285 16.56 1.47 5.56
N LEU A 286 15.34 0.93 5.49
CA LEU A 286 14.74 0.50 4.23
C LEU A 286 14.06 1.69 3.57
N GLU A 287 14.18 1.78 2.25
CA GLU A 287 13.50 2.77 1.44
C GLU A 287 12.68 2.08 0.35
N ARG A 288 11.45 2.57 0.11
CA ARG A 288 10.61 2.21 -1.02
C ARG A 288 10.55 3.42 -1.96
N PRO A 289 11.34 3.44 -3.05
CA PRO A 289 11.44 4.60 -3.94
C PRO A 289 10.11 5.03 -4.54
N SER A 290 9.24 4.08 -4.90
CA SER A 290 7.96 4.39 -5.55
C SER A 290 7.02 5.25 -4.69
N LEU A 291 7.19 5.26 -3.38
CA LEU A 291 6.32 5.99 -2.44
C LEU A 291 7.07 7.01 -1.59
N ASP A 292 8.37 7.22 -1.84
CA ASP A 292 9.27 8.02 -0.99
C ASP A 292 9.07 7.70 0.50
N LYS A 293 9.00 6.40 0.81
CA LYS A 293 8.76 5.89 2.17
C LYS A 293 10.01 5.25 2.73
N ARG A 294 10.26 5.45 4.02
CA ARG A 294 11.38 4.88 4.76
C ARG A 294 10.89 4.14 6.01
N SER A 295 11.64 3.12 6.44
CA SER A 295 11.45 2.50 7.76
C SER A 295 12.04 3.39 8.86
N ASP A 296 11.79 3.02 10.12
CA ASP A 296 12.65 3.48 11.21
C ASP A 296 14.10 3.09 10.94
N ALA A 297 15.01 3.96 11.39
CA ALA A 297 16.43 3.82 11.19
C ALA A 297 17.06 3.05 12.35
N LEU A 298 17.86 2.02 12.05
CA LEU A 298 18.64 1.27 13.04
C LEU A 298 20.08 1.76 13.08
N GLU A 299 20.71 1.73 14.24
CA GLU A 299 22.12 2.10 14.37
C GLU A 299 23.04 1.10 13.66
N PHE A 300 24.01 1.61 12.93
CA PHE A 300 25.02 0.84 12.21
C PHE A 300 26.37 1.54 12.32
N VAL A 301 27.44 0.80 12.62
CA VAL A 301 28.75 1.40 12.87
C VAL A 301 29.78 0.96 11.85
N PHE A 302 30.38 1.93 11.16
CA PHE A 302 31.54 1.68 10.33
C PHE A 302 32.82 1.78 11.16
N HIS A 303 33.73 0.84 10.95
CA HIS A 303 35.01 0.74 11.65
C HIS A 303 36.16 0.85 10.66
N ASP A 304 37.25 1.48 11.07
CA ASP A 304 38.53 1.32 10.39
C ASP A 304 38.90 -0.18 10.25
N PRO A 305 39.56 -0.63 9.15
CA PRO A 305 39.83 -2.04 8.91
C PRO A 305 40.54 -2.76 10.07
N ASP A 306 41.48 -2.12 10.75
CA ASP A 306 42.23 -2.74 11.86
C ASP A 306 41.39 -2.83 13.13
N ARG A 307 40.52 -1.85 13.37
CA ARG A 307 39.53 -1.93 14.44
C ARG A 307 38.47 -2.98 14.13
N TYR A 308 38.01 -3.07 12.88
CA TYR A 308 37.02 -4.04 12.44
C TYR A 308 37.51 -5.47 12.62
N LYS A 309 38.76 -5.77 12.22
CA LYS A 309 39.40 -7.08 12.47
C LYS A 309 39.41 -7.45 13.96
N ARG A 310 39.74 -6.49 14.84
CA ARG A 310 39.74 -6.70 16.30
C ARG A 310 38.34 -6.95 16.85
N GLU A 311 37.35 -6.15 16.44
CA GLU A 311 35.95 -6.32 16.85
C GLU A 311 35.38 -7.66 16.37
N ARG A 312 35.67 -8.06 15.12
CA ARG A 312 35.25 -9.37 14.60
C ARG A 312 35.88 -10.52 15.38
N LYS A 313 37.16 -10.43 15.74
CA LYS A 313 37.83 -11.41 16.62
C LYS A 313 37.18 -11.45 18.01
N ARG A 314 36.90 -10.30 18.63
CA ARG A 314 36.22 -10.22 19.94
C ARG A 314 34.83 -10.85 19.91
N ARG A 315 34.02 -10.57 18.88
CA ARG A 315 32.70 -11.18 18.70
C ARG A 315 32.79 -12.70 18.50
N LYS A 316 33.81 -13.16 17.79
CA LYS A 316 34.08 -14.60 17.61
C LYS A 316 34.42 -15.27 18.95
N ILE A 317 35.31 -14.66 19.75
CA ILE A 317 35.70 -15.15 21.08
C ILE A 317 34.51 -15.15 22.05
N SER A 318 33.69 -14.09 22.06
CA SER A 318 32.47 -14.03 22.88
C SER A 318 31.45 -15.09 22.46
N GLY A 319 31.25 -15.29 21.16
CA GLY A 319 30.36 -16.34 20.65
C GLY A 319 30.88 -17.75 20.94
N GLU A 320 32.20 -17.99 20.84
CA GLU A 320 32.84 -19.25 21.25
C GLU A 320 32.70 -19.49 22.76
N SER A 321 32.82 -18.46 23.60
CA SER A 321 32.58 -18.56 25.05
C SER A 321 31.14 -18.94 25.40
N LEU A 322 30.16 -18.28 24.76
CA LEU A 322 28.73 -18.61 24.92
C LEU A 322 28.40 -20.03 24.44
N ILE A 323 28.99 -20.45 23.32
CA ILE A 323 28.79 -21.80 22.77
C ILE A 323 29.46 -22.86 23.65
N ASN A 324 30.65 -22.62 24.17
CA ASN A 324 31.33 -23.52 25.09
C ASN A 324 30.55 -23.69 26.41
N GLN A 325 29.87 -22.63 26.86
CA GLN A 325 28.99 -22.68 28.01
C GLN A 325 27.73 -23.49 27.71
N MET A 326 27.07 -23.27 26.56
CA MET A 326 25.91 -24.07 26.13
C MET A 326 26.25 -25.55 25.86
N ASN A 327 27.43 -25.85 25.31
CA ASN A 327 27.92 -27.20 25.08
C ASN A 327 28.18 -27.94 26.40
N LYS A 328 28.68 -27.23 27.44
CA LYS A 328 28.81 -27.78 28.80
C LYS A 328 27.46 -28.07 29.45
N ASP A 329 26.49 -27.17 29.28
CA ASP A 329 25.17 -27.29 29.92
C ASP A 329 24.26 -28.34 29.25
N MET A 330 24.44 -28.59 27.94
CA MET A 330 23.61 -29.53 27.16
C MET A 330 24.32 -30.79 26.67
N GLY A 331 25.61 -30.98 26.97
CA GLY A 331 26.36 -32.19 26.60
C GLY A 331 26.55 -32.39 25.08
N LEU A 332 26.58 -31.31 24.30
CA LEU A 332 26.75 -31.35 22.84
C LEU A 332 28.14 -30.84 22.44
N ASN A 333 28.70 -31.39 21.36
CA ASN A 333 30.04 -31.06 20.87
C ASN A 333 29.96 -30.40 19.48
N LEU A 334 29.54 -29.12 19.44
CA LEU A 334 29.31 -28.37 18.20
C LEU A 334 30.35 -27.28 17.99
N ASN A 335 30.89 -27.19 16.76
CA ASN A 335 31.86 -26.17 16.33
C ASN A 335 31.16 -24.89 15.82
N TYR A 336 31.75 -23.73 16.12
CA TYR A 336 31.30 -22.37 15.75
C TYR A 336 30.89 -22.22 14.27
N GLN A 337 31.67 -22.78 13.33
CA GLN A 337 31.37 -22.72 11.89
C GLN A 337 30.09 -23.48 11.49
N SER A 338 29.79 -24.59 12.17
CA SER A 338 28.60 -25.39 11.93
C SER A 338 27.35 -24.70 12.47
N ILE A 339 27.47 -23.98 13.58
CA ILE A 339 26.36 -23.22 14.17
C ILE A 339 26.06 -21.94 13.40
N CYS A 340 27.03 -21.18 12.87
CA CYS A 340 26.70 -20.01 12.04
C CYS A 340 25.88 -20.37 10.78
N LYS A 341 26.14 -21.55 10.19
CA LYS A 341 25.32 -22.12 9.10
C LYS A 341 23.99 -22.68 9.61
N LEU A 342 23.97 -23.35 10.77
CA LEU A 342 22.74 -23.88 11.39
C LEU A 342 21.86 -22.79 11.96
N HIS A 343 22.36 -21.63 12.39
CA HIS A 343 21.57 -20.52 12.94
C HIS A 343 20.70 -19.89 11.84
N PHE A 344 21.19 -19.89 10.60
CA PHE A 344 20.42 -19.49 9.43
C PHE A 344 19.32 -20.50 9.08
N ILE A 345 19.66 -21.80 9.07
CA ILE A 345 18.69 -22.88 8.81
C ILE A 345 17.66 -23.01 9.94
N TYR A 346 18.08 -22.86 11.20
CA TYR A 346 17.21 -22.85 12.38
C TYR A 346 16.28 -21.64 12.34
N TYR A 347 16.73 -20.42 12.04
CA TYR A 347 15.78 -19.29 12.01
C TYR A 347 14.75 -19.41 10.86
N THR A 348 15.10 -20.01 9.72
CA THR A 348 14.12 -20.30 8.66
C THR A 348 13.19 -21.48 8.95
N ASN A 349 13.64 -22.51 9.68
CA ASN A 349 12.84 -23.71 9.97
C ASN A 349 12.09 -23.66 11.32
N TYR A 350 12.65 -23.00 12.32
CA TYR A 350 12.04 -22.84 13.65
C TYR A 350 10.87 -21.86 13.61
N PHE A 351 10.85 -20.94 12.65
CA PHE A 351 9.70 -20.08 12.39
C PHE A 351 8.45 -20.89 11.96
N ASN A 352 8.62 -22.00 11.23
CA ASN A 352 7.48 -22.86 10.87
C ASN A 352 6.96 -23.69 12.06
N ARG A 353 7.83 -24.19 12.94
CA ARG A 353 7.41 -24.98 14.11
C ARG A 353 6.82 -24.16 15.25
N TYR A 354 7.26 -22.92 15.46
CA TYR A 354 6.69 -22.04 16.48
C TYR A 354 5.34 -21.45 16.07
N PHE A 355 5.11 -21.24 14.77
CA PHE A 355 3.84 -20.72 14.25
C PHE A 355 2.71 -21.76 14.32
N GLU A 356 3.00 -23.06 14.13
CA GLU A 356 2.00 -24.14 14.31
C GLU A 356 1.57 -24.33 15.77
N LYS A 357 2.38 -23.92 16.75
CA LYS A 357 2.11 -24.20 18.17
C LYS A 357 1.26 -23.12 18.88
N TYR A 358 1.13 -21.92 18.31
CA TYR A 358 0.54 -20.77 19.02
C TYR A 358 -0.63 -20.05 18.33
N LEU A 359 -1.09 -20.48 17.15
CA LEU A 359 -2.35 -20.02 16.57
C LEU A 359 -3.17 -21.23 16.11
N GLN A 360 -4.17 -21.61 16.91
CA GLN A 360 -5.19 -22.59 16.54
C GLN A 360 -5.98 -22.08 15.32
N MET A 361 -5.71 -22.60 14.12
CA MET A 361 -6.73 -22.84 13.07
C MET A 361 -6.23 -23.89 12.06
N PRO A 362 -7.07 -24.87 11.64
CA PRO A 362 -6.61 -26.04 10.90
C PRO A 362 -6.77 -25.84 9.39
N PHE A 363 -5.75 -26.03 8.55
CA PHE A 363 -6.01 -26.33 7.13
C PHE A 363 -4.89 -27.18 6.47
N LEU A 364 -5.31 -28.40 6.15
CA LEU A 364 -4.88 -29.41 5.16
C LEU A 364 -3.39 -29.60 4.79
N LYS A 365 -2.94 -30.80 5.17
CA LYS A 365 -1.90 -31.63 4.54
C LYS A 365 -2.08 -31.69 3.01
N HIS A 366 -1.00 -31.54 2.23
CA HIS A 366 -0.55 -32.52 1.24
C HIS A 366 0.73 -32.06 0.51
N THR A 367 1.66 -33.02 0.35
CA THR A 367 2.83 -33.08 -0.55
C THR A 367 4.13 -32.35 -0.14
N THR A 368 4.86 -32.99 0.76
CA THR A 368 6.33 -32.92 0.86
C THR A 368 6.98 -33.86 -0.16
N ARG A 369 7.89 -33.35 -0.99
CA ARG A 369 9.04 -34.11 -1.51
C ARG A 369 10.32 -33.34 -1.15
N PRO A 370 11.28 -33.94 -0.42
CA PRO A 370 12.54 -33.28 -0.11
C PRO A 370 13.49 -33.34 -1.32
N ILE A 371 14.04 -32.19 -1.71
CA ILE A 371 15.17 -32.10 -2.65
C ILE A 371 16.45 -32.38 -1.86
N THR A 372 16.85 -33.64 -1.84
CA THR A 372 18.19 -34.09 -1.46
C THR A 372 18.93 -34.43 -2.75
N MET A 373 19.55 -33.45 -3.39
CA MET A 373 20.60 -33.64 -4.40
C MET A 373 21.05 -32.25 -4.84
N TYR A 374 22.24 -31.82 -4.40
CA TYR A 374 23.20 -30.94 -5.09
C TYR A 374 24.27 -30.48 -4.08
N LEU A 375 25.04 -31.43 -3.56
CA LEU A 375 26.37 -31.20 -2.99
C LEU A 375 27.22 -32.45 -3.22
N LYS A 376 27.66 -32.62 -4.47
CA LYS A 376 28.83 -33.42 -4.87
C LYS A 376 29.33 -32.83 -6.20
N GLN A 377 30.66 -32.78 -6.35
CA GLN A 377 31.46 -32.01 -7.32
C GLN A 377 31.58 -30.52 -6.90
N THR A 378 32.74 -29.98 -6.57
CA THR A 378 34.12 -30.34 -6.96
C THR A 378 35.08 -30.09 -5.79
N SER A 379 35.78 -31.16 -5.38
CA SER A 379 37.12 -31.08 -4.80
C SER A 379 38.08 -31.43 -5.94
N ILE A 380 38.91 -30.47 -6.34
CA ILE A 380 40.35 -30.65 -6.62
C ILE A 380 41.01 -29.39 -6.07
#